data_AF-A0A167D7K3-F1
#
_entry.id   AF-A0A167D7K3-F1
#
_cell.length_a   1.000
_cell.length_b   1.000
_cell.length_c   1.000
_cell.angle_alpha   90.00
_cell.angle_beta   90.00
_cell.angle_gamma   90.00
#
_symmetry.space_group_name_H-M   'P 1'
#
loop_
_entity.id
_entity.type
_entity.pdbx_description
1 polymer ?
#
loop_
_entity_poly.entity_id
_entity_poly.type
_entity_poly.pdbx_seq_one_letter_code
_entity_poly.pdbx_strand_id
1 'polypeptide(L)'
;MFKRQLTKSFRLGEGVLSSSRLFSSSNLCAAEAPDKQTQNQRWAASVKKSRPHQPVGSAIQASINSMQRNQEASKREAEKNAIDNSFVKKFQPGSTYDPFDFSLARLRLDKINQQAILKKDRFKKVKLNPLALWTVSI
;
A
#
# COMPACT_ATOMS: atom_id res chain seq x y z
N MET A 1 50.29 -25.22 30.00
CA MET A 1 50.42 -23.87 30.59
C MET A 1 49.16 -23.05 30.32
N PHE A 2 48.74 -22.26 31.30
CA PHE A 2 47.40 -21.72 31.50
C PHE A 2 47.12 -20.40 30.74
N LYS A 3 45.88 -20.30 30.22
CA LYS A 3 44.95 -19.16 30.05
C LYS A 3 45.49 -17.75 29.73
N ARG A 4 44.82 -17.09 28.78
CA ARG A 4 44.18 -15.77 28.98
C ARG A 4 43.02 -15.57 27.98
N GLN A 5 41.81 -15.53 28.52
CA GLN A 5 40.59 -15.06 27.86
C GLN A 5 40.60 -13.53 27.83
N LEU A 6 40.19 -12.92 26.72
CA LEU A 6 39.96 -11.47 26.62
C LEU A 6 38.47 -11.23 26.39
N THR A 7 37.78 -10.93 27.48
CA THR A 7 36.40 -10.43 27.49
C THR A 7 36.44 -8.92 27.22
N LYS A 8 35.88 -8.46 26.10
CA LYS A 8 35.56 -7.04 25.91
C LYS A 8 34.10 -6.79 26.26
N SER A 9 33.92 -6.00 27.31
CA SER A 9 32.66 -5.62 27.92
C SER A 9 31.82 -4.75 26.99
N PHE A 10 30.54 -5.08 26.88
CA PHE A 10 29.48 -4.26 26.31
C PHE A 10 29.22 -3.05 27.24
N ARG A 11 29.20 -1.83 26.70
CA ARG A 11 28.63 -0.67 27.40
C ARG A 11 27.27 -0.35 26.76
N LEU A 12 26.20 -0.61 27.50
CA LEU A 12 24.88 -0.05 27.28
C LEU A 12 24.93 1.43 27.70
N GLY A 13 24.87 2.31 26.71
CA GLY A 13 24.63 3.74 26.94
C GLY A 13 23.12 3.95 27.04
N GLU A 14 22.66 4.23 28.25
CA GLU A 14 21.32 4.73 28.53
C GLU A 14 21.10 6.08 27.84
N GLY A 15 20.01 6.19 27.11
CA GLY A 15 19.58 7.42 26.44
C GLY A 15 18.06 7.50 26.47
N VAL A 16 17.52 7.74 27.67
CA VAL A 16 16.11 8.08 27.84
C VAL A 16 15.96 9.57 27.53
N LEU A 17 15.47 9.91 26.34
CA LEU A 17 14.92 11.24 26.07
C LEU A 17 13.52 11.08 25.49
N SER A 18 12.59 11.01 26.43
CA SER A 18 11.17 11.27 26.25
C SER A 18 11.00 12.66 25.64
N SER A 19 10.43 12.75 24.44
CA SER A 19 9.90 14.01 23.93
C SER A 19 8.59 13.76 23.19
N SER A 20 7.52 13.70 23.98
CA SER A 20 6.15 13.79 23.51
C SER A 20 5.90 15.20 22.94
N ARG A 21 5.78 15.32 21.62
CA ARG A 21 5.12 16.48 21.00
C ARG A 21 3.78 16.03 20.43
N LEU A 22 2.74 16.23 21.23
CA LEU A 22 1.36 16.28 20.78
C LEU A 22 1.19 17.56 19.97
N PHE A 23 1.04 17.44 18.65
CA PHE A 23 0.45 18.51 17.84
C PHE A 23 -0.98 18.09 17.50
N SER A 24 -1.91 18.55 18.34
CA SER A 24 -3.33 18.63 18.05
C SER A 24 -3.61 20.04 17.55
N SER A 25 -3.95 20.19 16.27
CA SER A 25 -4.51 21.42 15.73
C SER A 25 -5.67 21.08 14.81
N SER A 26 -6.85 21.24 15.39
CA SER A 26 -8.19 21.36 14.83
C SER A 26 -8.31 21.80 13.36
N ASN A 27 -9.12 21.07 12.60
CA ASN A 27 -9.74 21.53 11.36
C ASN A 27 -10.64 22.75 11.65
N LEU A 28 -10.29 23.90 11.10
CA LEU A 28 -11.15 25.09 11.06
C LEU A 28 -12.26 24.84 10.04
N CYS A 29 -13.44 24.46 10.53
CA CYS A 29 -14.67 24.38 9.77
C CYS A 29 -15.21 25.81 9.60
N ALA A 30 -14.97 26.41 8.43
CA ALA A 30 -15.58 27.69 8.07
C ALA A 30 -17.10 27.49 7.94
N ALA A 31 -17.84 28.07 8.87
CA ALA A 31 -19.30 28.20 8.78
C ALA A 31 -19.60 29.44 7.94
N GLU A 32 -19.95 29.25 6.67
CA GLU A 32 -20.57 30.30 5.87
C GLU A 32 -22.05 30.43 6.25
N ALA A 33 -22.46 31.67 6.53
CA ALA A 33 -23.83 32.05 6.80
C ALA A 33 -24.69 31.96 5.52
N PRO A 34 -26.00 31.65 5.62
CA PRO A 34 -26.88 31.62 4.46
C PRO A 34 -27.35 33.04 4.10
N ASP A 35 -26.79 33.61 3.04
CA ASP A 35 -27.31 34.83 2.44
C ASP A 35 -28.66 34.56 1.74
N LYS A 36 -29.65 35.32 2.20
CA LYS A 36 -30.99 35.41 1.63
C LYS A 36 -30.94 36.35 0.45
N GLN A 37 -31.18 35.86 -0.78
CA GLN A 37 -31.95 36.56 -1.82
C GLN A 37 -31.83 35.82 -3.16
N THR A 38 -32.85 35.03 -3.51
CA THR A 38 -33.32 34.97 -4.90
C THR A 38 -34.84 34.87 -4.87
N GLN A 39 -35.43 36.05 -4.68
CA GLN A 39 -36.80 36.35 -5.00
C GLN A 39 -36.97 36.23 -6.53
N ASN A 40 -38.10 35.66 -6.96
CA ASN A 40 -38.56 35.44 -8.33
C ASN A 40 -38.16 34.12 -9.00
N GLN A 41 -38.76 33.01 -8.56
CA GLN A 41 -39.33 32.03 -9.50
C GLN A 41 -40.79 31.76 -9.15
N ARG A 42 -41.61 32.70 -9.61
CA ARG A 42 -43.06 32.70 -9.66
C ARG A 42 -43.50 31.58 -10.62
N TRP A 43 -43.96 30.47 -10.06
CA TRP A 43 -44.88 29.49 -10.66
C TRP A 43 -44.71 29.23 -12.17
N ALA A 44 -43.59 28.62 -12.57
CA ALA A 44 -43.63 27.76 -13.75
C ALA A 44 -44.12 26.39 -13.30
N ALA A 45 -45.44 26.19 -13.32
CA ALA A 45 -46.02 24.86 -13.26
C ALA A 45 -45.43 24.07 -14.42
N SER A 46 -44.42 23.24 -14.14
CA SER A 46 -43.91 22.28 -15.10
C SER A 46 -45.03 21.28 -15.33
N VAL A 47 -45.77 21.51 -16.42
CA VAL A 47 -46.68 20.56 -17.04
C VAL A 47 -45.99 19.20 -16.98
N LYS A 48 -46.54 18.30 -16.15
CA LYS A 48 -46.12 16.91 -16.11
C LYS A 48 -46.50 16.29 -17.44
N LYS A 49 -45.65 16.48 -18.45
CA LYS A 49 -45.65 15.64 -19.64
C LYS A 49 -45.28 14.26 -19.13
N SER A 50 -46.29 13.41 -19.01
CA SER A 50 -46.16 11.99 -18.69
C SER A 50 -45.00 11.44 -19.49
N ARG A 51 -43.87 11.19 -18.80
CA ARG A 51 -42.72 10.54 -19.40
C ARG A 51 -43.20 9.15 -19.84
N PRO A 52 -42.95 8.72 -21.08
CA PRO A 52 -43.19 7.33 -21.44
C PRO A 52 -42.41 6.47 -20.46
N HIS A 53 -43.07 5.40 -19.99
CA HIS A 53 -42.52 4.39 -19.09
C HIS A 53 -41.05 4.12 -19.43
N GLN A 54 -40.16 4.66 -18.60
CA GLN A 54 -38.77 4.24 -18.63
C GLN A 54 -38.78 2.79 -18.13
N PRO A 55 -38.18 1.84 -18.87
CA PRO A 55 -38.17 0.46 -18.45
C PRO A 55 -37.48 0.40 -17.09
N VAL A 56 -38.13 -0.23 -16.12
CA VAL A 56 -37.71 -0.32 -14.71
C VAL A 56 -36.28 -0.88 -14.55
N GLY A 57 -35.76 -1.54 -15.59
CA GLY A 57 -34.36 -1.98 -15.69
C GLY A 57 -33.33 -0.84 -15.82
N SER A 58 -33.67 0.35 -16.30
CA SER A 58 -32.67 1.41 -16.57
C SER A 58 -32.17 2.10 -15.29
N ALA A 59 -33.02 2.23 -14.25
CA ALA A 59 -32.63 2.80 -12.97
C ALA A 59 -31.69 1.88 -12.18
N ILE A 60 -31.95 0.57 -12.21
CA ILE A 60 -31.09 -0.46 -11.61
C ILE A 60 -29.74 -0.51 -12.33
N GLN A 61 -29.74 -0.46 -13.66
CA GLN A 61 -28.50 -0.38 -14.44
C GLN A 61 -27.72 0.91 -14.16
N ALA A 62 -28.40 2.05 -14.00
CA ALA A 62 -27.74 3.31 -13.67
C ALA A 62 -27.06 3.29 -12.29
N SER A 63 -27.67 2.66 -11.28
CA SER A 63 -27.06 2.51 -9.95
C SER A 63 -25.88 1.54 -9.95
N ILE A 64 -25.96 0.46 -10.73
CA ILE A 64 -24.83 -0.47 -10.91
C ILE A 64 -23.65 0.24 -11.59
N ASN A 65 -23.93 1.03 -12.64
CA ASN A 65 -22.90 1.77 -13.38
C ASN A 65 -22.27 2.92 -12.59
N SER A 66 -22.99 3.55 -11.66
CA SER A 66 -22.42 4.57 -10.77
C SER A 66 -21.55 3.95 -9.68
N MET A 67 -21.96 2.80 -9.15
CA MET A 67 -21.18 2.05 -8.15
C MET A 67 -19.86 1.55 -8.75
N GLN A 68 -19.90 1.02 -9.98
CA GLN A 68 -18.69 0.62 -10.73
C GLN A 68 -17.75 1.80 -10.97
N ARG A 69 -18.27 2.97 -11.37
CA ARG A 69 -17.45 4.18 -11.55
C ARG A 69 -16.79 4.66 -10.26
N ASN A 70 -17.49 4.59 -9.14
CA ASN A 70 -16.93 4.96 -7.84
C ASN A 70 -15.83 3.98 -7.38
N GLN A 71 -16.01 2.68 -7.62
CA GLN A 71 -14.98 1.68 -7.34
C GLN A 71 -13.73 1.89 -8.20
N GLU A 72 -13.90 2.24 -9.48
CA GLU A 72 -12.76 2.46 -10.37
C GLU A 72 -12.04 3.79 -10.09
N ALA A 73 -12.77 4.85 -9.74
CA ALA A 73 -12.17 6.08 -9.24
C ALA A 73 -11.34 5.83 -7.98
N SER A 74 -11.88 5.06 -7.02
CA SER A 74 -11.16 4.68 -5.79
C SER A 74 -9.91 3.85 -6.08
N LYS A 75 -9.96 2.91 -7.03
CA LYS A 75 -8.77 2.15 -7.48
C LYS A 75 -7.71 3.06 -8.09
N ARG A 76 -8.09 4.01 -8.95
CA ARG A 76 -7.15 4.97 -9.56
C ARG A 76 -6.51 5.88 -8.53
N GLU A 77 -7.24 6.27 -7.48
CA GLU A 77 -6.66 7.05 -6.38
C GLU A 77 -5.73 6.20 -5.50
N ALA A 78 -6.06 4.92 -5.30
CA ALA A 78 -5.17 3.98 -4.62
C ALA A 78 -3.88 3.74 -5.43
N GLU A 79 -3.96 3.67 -6.76
CA GLU A 79 -2.80 3.54 -7.65
C GLU A 79 -1.92 4.78 -7.65
N LYS A 80 -2.51 5.99 -7.61
CA LYS A 80 -1.74 7.25 -7.52
C LYS A 80 -0.92 7.36 -6.23
N ASN A 81 -1.44 6.82 -5.13
CA ASN A 81 -0.77 6.81 -3.83
C ASN A 81 -0.06 5.47 -3.54
N ALA A 82 0.00 4.56 -4.52
CA ALA A 82 0.61 3.26 -4.33
C ALA A 82 2.13 3.40 -4.26
N ILE A 83 2.68 3.02 -3.11
CA ILE A 83 4.12 2.85 -2.94
C ILE A 83 4.52 1.57 -3.67
N ASP A 84 5.65 1.59 -4.38
CA ASP A 84 6.17 0.40 -5.03
C ASP A 84 6.46 -0.70 -3.99
N ASN A 85 6.05 -1.93 -4.32
CA ASN A 85 6.19 -3.11 -3.48
C ASN A 85 7.63 -3.41 -3.09
N SER A 86 8.63 -2.86 -3.79
CA SER A 86 10.05 -3.00 -3.44
C SER A 86 10.45 -2.22 -2.18
N PHE A 87 9.67 -1.23 -1.76
CA PHE A 87 9.91 -0.43 -0.56
C PHE A 87 9.24 -1.00 0.70
N VAL A 88 8.47 -2.08 0.57
CA VAL A 88 7.74 -2.69 1.68
C VAL A 88 8.17 -4.14 1.85
N LYS A 89 8.75 -4.46 3.01
CA LYS A 89 9.11 -5.84 3.37
C LYS A 89 7.83 -6.65 3.60
N LYS A 90 7.72 -7.80 2.93
CA LYS A 90 6.59 -8.72 3.11
C LYS A 90 6.94 -9.75 4.19
N PHE A 91 6.22 -9.70 5.30
CA PHE A 91 6.39 -10.65 6.41
C PHE A 91 5.53 -11.88 6.18
N GLN A 92 6.05 -13.05 6.55
CA GLN A 92 5.28 -14.29 6.54
C GLN A 92 4.36 -14.30 7.77
N PRO A 93 3.12 -14.79 7.65
CA PRO A 93 2.24 -14.91 8.82
C PRO A 93 2.92 -15.81 9.87
N GLY A 94 2.94 -15.35 11.12
CA GLY A 94 3.60 -16.06 12.23
C GLY A 94 5.11 -15.81 12.35
N SER A 95 5.74 -15.01 11.48
CA SER A 95 7.12 -14.58 11.69
C SER A 95 7.19 -13.45 12.72
N THR A 96 8.13 -13.55 13.66
CA THR A 96 8.48 -12.44 14.55
C THR A 96 9.20 -11.36 13.74
N TYR A 97 8.86 -10.09 14.02
CA TYR A 97 9.49 -8.93 13.40
C TYR A 97 10.24 -8.10 14.45
N ASP A 98 11.25 -7.38 13.99
CA ASP A 98 11.97 -6.34 14.74
C ASP A 98 11.51 -4.95 14.23
N PRO A 99 11.36 -3.92 15.08
CA PRO A 99 11.22 -2.54 14.62
C PRO A 99 12.22 -2.12 13.52
N PHE A 100 13.46 -2.61 13.56
CA PHE A 100 14.46 -2.37 12.52
C PHE A 100 14.10 -2.98 11.16
N ASP A 101 13.24 -4.01 11.10
CA ASP A 101 12.85 -4.66 9.85
C ASP A 101 12.06 -3.74 8.90
N PHE A 102 11.44 -2.69 9.41
CA PHE A 102 10.73 -1.67 8.62
C PHE A 102 11.68 -0.61 8.03
N SER A 103 12.95 -0.61 8.44
CA SER A 103 13.93 0.35 7.95
C SER A 103 14.35 0.05 6.50
N LEU A 104 14.71 1.12 5.77
CA LEU A 104 15.32 0.99 4.44
C LEU A 104 16.66 0.24 4.49
N ALA A 105 17.37 0.29 5.62
CA ALA A 105 18.62 -0.42 5.81
C ALA A 105 18.39 -1.94 5.73
N ARG A 106 17.34 -2.45 6.40
CA ARG A 106 16.98 -3.86 6.31
C ARG A 106 16.63 -4.26 4.87
N LEU A 107 15.82 -3.47 4.17
CA LEU A 107 15.46 -3.73 2.77
C LEU A 107 16.68 -3.80 1.85
N ARG A 108 17.65 -2.88 2.02
CA ARG A 108 18.91 -2.90 1.25
C ARG A 108 19.73 -4.15 1.53
N LEU A 109 19.84 -4.57 2.79
CA LEU A 109 20.52 -5.81 3.17
C LEU A 109 19.85 -7.03 2.54
N ASP A 110 18.52 -7.12 2.64
CA ASP A 110 17.76 -8.23 2.07
C ASP A 110 17.96 -8.30 0.53
N LYS A 111 18.00 -7.14 -0.15
CA LYS A 111 18.31 -7.06 -1.60
C LYS A 111 19.72 -7.57 -1.94
N ILE A 112 20.74 -7.19 -1.18
CA ILE A 112 22.12 -7.64 -1.40
C ILE A 112 22.21 -9.16 -1.22
N ASN A 113 21.58 -9.69 -0.18
CA ASN A 113 21.56 -11.13 0.11
C ASN A 113 20.87 -11.94 -1.00
N GLN A 114 19.74 -11.44 -1.54
CA GLN A 114 19.06 -12.09 -2.67
C GLN A 114 19.93 -12.12 -3.93
N GLN A 115 20.61 -11.02 -4.25
CA GLN A 115 21.52 -10.96 -5.39
C GLN A 115 22.68 -11.95 -5.26
N ALA A 116 23.20 -12.17 -4.06
CA ALA A 116 24.24 -13.16 -3.81
C ALA A 116 23.75 -14.60 -4.09
N ILE A 117 22.49 -14.91 -3.78
CA ILE A 117 21.90 -16.24 -4.07
C ILE A 117 21.79 -16.48 -5.57
N LEU A 118 21.37 -15.46 -6.35
CA LEU A 118 21.20 -15.59 -7.80
C LEU A 118 22.52 -15.81 -8.54
N LYS A 119 23.64 -15.29 -8.02
CA LYS A 119 24.98 -15.52 -8.57
C LYS A 119 25.46 -16.97 -8.40
N LYS A 120 24.81 -17.76 -7.56
CA LYS A 120 25.16 -19.17 -7.37
C LYS A 120 24.56 -20.01 -8.49
N ASP A 121 25.43 -20.64 -9.26
CA ASP A 121 25.04 -21.57 -10.33
C ASP A 121 24.24 -22.75 -9.77
N ARG A 122 22.96 -22.81 -10.16
CA ARG A 122 22.03 -23.86 -9.72
C ARG A 122 22.35 -25.21 -10.35
N PHE A 123 22.86 -25.22 -11.59
CA PHE A 123 23.20 -26.45 -12.30
C PHE A 123 24.36 -27.17 -11.62
N LYS A 124 25.36 -26.41 -11.14
CA LYS A 124 26.44 -26.94 -10.31
C LYS A 124 25.94 -27.54 -9.00
N LYS A 125 24.95 -26.93 -8.34
CA LYS A 125 24.37 -27.47 -7.09
C LYS A 125 23.66 -28.81 -7.31
N VAL A 126 22.90 -28.92 -8.40
CA VAL A 126 22.14 -30.14 -8.74
C VAL A 126 23.01 -31.17 -9.47
N LYS A 127 24.27 -30.82 -9.78
CA LYS A 127 25.19 -31.62 -10.61
C LYS A 127 24.56 -32.07 -11.93
N LEU A 128 23.69 -31.23 -12.48
CA LEU A 128 23.04 -31.46 -13.77
C LEU A 128 23.84 -30.75 -14.85
N ASN A 129 24.13 -31.47 -15.94
CA ASN A 129 24.65 -30.85 -17.13
C ASN A 129 23.48 -30.17 -17.87
N PRO A 130 23.49 -28.84 -18.06
CA PRO A 130 22.43 -28.17 -18.81
C PRO A 130 22.35 -28.69 -20.26
N LEU A 131 23.46 -29.20 -20.81
CA LEU A 131 23.47 -29.81 -22.14
C LEU A 131 22.80 -31.19 -22.18
N ALA A 132 22.58 -31.87 -21.05
CA ALA A 132 21.84 -33.13 -21.06
C ALA A 132 20.31 -32.92 -21.18
N LEU A 133 19.81 -31.70 -20.91
CA LEU A 133 18.39 -31.42 -20.88
C LEU A 133 17.78 -31.19 -22.28
N TRP A 134 18.59 -30.95 -23.31
CA TRP A 134 18.10 -30.69 -24.68
C TRP A 134 18.05 -31.94 -25.57
N THR A 135 18.65 -33.04 -25.16
CA THR A 135 18.74 -34.28 -25.95
C THR A 135 17.51 -35.19 -25.81
N VAL A 136 16.51 -34.82 -25.00
CA VAL A 136 15.28 -35.60 -24.77
C VAL A 136 14.11 -35.14 -25.65
N SER A 137 14.37 -34.27 -26.64
CA SER A 137 13.37 -33.88 -27.64
C SER A 137 13.56 -34.68 -28.93
N ILE A 138 12.71 -35.69 -29.08
CA ILE A 138 12.39 -36.49 -30.30
C ILE A 138 13.37 -37.62 -30.62
#